data_AF-A0A173S8D8-F1
#
_entry.id   AF-A0A173S8D8-F1
#
_cell.length_a   1.000
_cell.length_b   1.000
_cell.length_c   1.000
_cell.angle_alpha   90.00
_cell.angle_beta   90.00
_cell.angle_gamma   90.00
#
_symmetry.space_group_name_H-M   'P 1'
#
loop_
_entity.id
_entity.type
_entity.pdbx_description
1 polymer ?
#
loop_
_entity_poly.entity_id
_entity_poly.type
_entity_poly.pdbx_seq_one_letter_code
_entity_poly.pdbx_strand_id
1 'polypeptide(L)'
;MSKKNSIILLSNIIVSLVLAYSVDFSHNKIICYDFIINAEITLFSVSLAIVALMITILEKYKEKASNNINWAKDSVAILKEISENTVALLFIIIVLIVVSVFKSFITLIAQINIMNFILLFSLFLSLISIFDTTISVHKLVANLRDILFTKDENKLNLSQNEIQLVDAYRFLDESHKKEFEALIKTITLKQQLDTEQNKNT
;
A
#
# COMPACT_ATOMS: atom_id res chain seq x y z
N MET A 1 -18.08 -1.26 -11.69
CA MET A 1 -17.15 -0.32 -12.35
C MET A 1 -17.55 1.09 -12.01
N SER A 2 -16.66 1.90 -11.42
CA SER A 2 -16.95 3.33 -11.19
C SER A 2 -17.06 4.04 -12.54
N LYS A 3 -17.85 5.13 -12.64
CA LYS A 3 -17.93 5.96 -13.86
C LYS A 3 -16.55 6.40 -14.36
N LYS A 4 -15.57 6.57 -13.45
CA LYS A 4 -14.19 6.95 -13.77
C LYS A 4 -13.46 5.85 -14.55
N ASN A 5 -13.60 4.58 -14.17
CA ASN A 5 -12.95 3.47 -14.87
C ASN A 5 -13.51 3.28 -16.28
N SER A 6 -14.80 3.51 -16.48
CA SER A 6 -15.42 3.43 -17.82
C SER A 6 -14.91 4.52 -18.76
N ILE A 7 -14.69 5.74 -18.25
CA ILE A 7 -14.13 6.86 -19.04
C ILE A 7 -12.69 6.56 -19.44
N ILE A 8 -11.87 6.07 -18.50
CA ILE A 8 -10.47 5.70 -18.77
C ILE A 8 -10.41 4.61 -19.86
N LEU A 9 -11.23 3.57 -19.74
CA LEU A 9 -11.26 2.47 -20.71
C LEU A 9 -11.72 2.94 -22.10
N LEU A 10 -12.77 3.77 -22.16
CA LEU A 10 -13.23 4.37 -23.41
C LEU A 10 -12.16 5.27 -24.03
N SER A 11 -11.47 6.08 -23.23
CA SER A 11 -10.39 6.94 -23.71
C SER A 11 -9.23 6.13 -24.29
N ASN A 12 -8.88 5.01 -23.63
CA ASN A 12 -7.83 4.12 -24.12
C ASN A 12 -8.21 3.46 -25.46
N ILE A 13 -9.47 3.03 -25.60
CA ILE A 13 -9.98 2.50 -26.87
C ILE A 13 -9.84 3.55 -27.98
N ILE A 14 -10.29 4.78 -27.74
CA ILE A 14 -10.27 5.86 -28.75
C ILE A 14 -8.82 6.17 -29.16
N VAL A 15 -7.93 6.38 -28.19
CA VAL A 15 -6.52 6.73 -28.46
C VAL A 15 -5.82 5.60 -29.22
N SER A 16 -6.01 4.36 -28.79
CA SER A 16 -5.42 3.19 -29.45
C SER A 16 -5.93 3.02 -30.88
N LEU A 17 -7.23 3.25 -31.12
CA LEU A 17 -7.83 3.15 -32.45
C LEU A 17 -7.30 4.24 -33.40
N VAL A 18 -7.26 5.49 -32.92
CA VAL A 18 -6.75 6.63 -33.71
C VAL A 18 -5.28 6.41 -34.09
N LEU A 19 -4.45 5.96 -33.14
CA LEU A 19 -3.04 5.70 -33.40
C LEU A 19 -2.84 4.51 -34.34
N ALA A 20 -3.58 3.41 -34.14
CA ALA A 20 -3.50 2.24 -35.01
C ALA A 20 -3.94 2.52 -36.46
N TYR A 21 -4.82 3.51 -36.66
CA TYR A 21 -5.25 3.97 -37.98
C TYR A 21 -4.28 4.98 -38.61
N SER A 22 -3.73 5.90 -37.80
CA SER A 22 -2.99 7.06 -38.32
C SER A 22 -1.49 6.82 -38.50
N VAL A 23 -0.92 5.77 -37.88
CA VAL A 23 0.53 5.53 -37.85
C VAL A 23 0.84 4.08 -38.23
N ASP A 24 1.80 3.89 -39.13
CA ASP A 24 2.31 2.56 -39.46
C ASP A 24 3.38 2.12 -38.43
N PHE A 25 3.06 1.08 -37.67
CA PHE A 25 3.96 0.49 -36.67
C PHE A 25 4.64 -0.80 -37.13
N SER A 26 4.50 -1.19 -38.40
CA SER A 26 5.00 -2.47 -38.94
C SER A 26 6.50 -2.72 -38.68
N HIS A 27 7.30 -1.67 -38.55
CA HIS A 27 8.75 -1.73 -38.31
C HIS A 27 9.16 -1.18 -36.93
N ASN A 28 8.20 -0.95 -36.04
CA ASN A 28 8.46 -0.36 -34.74
C ASN A 28 8.97 -1.42 -33.75
N LYS A 29 10.09 -1.13 -33.08
CA LYS A 29 10.72 -2.04 -32.10
C LYS A 29 10.01 -2.08 -30.74
N ILE A 30 9.19 -1.08 -30.45
CA ILE A 30 8.43 -0.96 -29.19
C ILE A 30 7.03 -1.53 -29.39
N ILE A 31 6.37 -1.17 -30.49
CA ILE A 31 5.02 -1.67 -30.83
C ILE A 31 5.15 -2.97 -31.61
N CYS A 32 5.71 -3.99 -30.94
CA CYS A 32 5.79 -5.35 -31.45
C CYS A 32 5.40 -6.34 -30.35
N TYR A 33 4.91 -7.51 -30.75
CA TYR A 33 4.40 -8.52 -29.83
C TYR A 33 5.44 -8.92 -28.78
N ASP A 34 6.65 -9.26 -29.21
CA ASP A 34 7.72 -9.76 -28.33
C ASP A 34 8.13 -8.72 -27.29
N PHE A 35 8.19 -7.44 -27.66
CA PHE A 35 8.50 -6.38 -26.70
C PHE A 35 7.37 -6.22 -25.69
N ILE A 36 6.12 -6.09 -26.17
CA ILE A 36 4.97 -5.81 -25.32
C ILE A 36 4.70 -6.98 -24.37
N ILE A 37 4.69 -8.23 -24.84
CA ILE A 37 4.44 -9.37 -23.94
C ILE A 37 5.52 -9.49 -22.86
N ASN A 38 6.79 -9.25 -23.18
CA ASN A 38 7.88 -9.27 -22.20
C ASN A 38 7.79 -8.10 -21.22
N ALA A 39 7.42 -6.91 -21.70
CA ALA A 39 7.12 -5.77 -20.83
C ALA A 39 5.98 -6.13 -19.87
N GLU A 40 4.84 -6.61 -20.35
CA GLU A 40 3.70 -7.02 -19.52
C GLU A 40 4.08 -8.07 -18.46
N ILE A 41 4.81 -9.11 -18.85
CA ILE A 41 5.28 -10.15 -17.90
C ILE A 41 6.17 -9.54 -16.81
N THR A 42 7.08 -8.64 -17.20
CA THR A 42 7.97 -7.95 -16.25
C THR A 42 7.15 -7.10 -15.29
N LEU A 43 6.21 -6.31 -15.81
CA LEU A 43 5.38 -5.41 -15.03
C LEU A 43 4.46 -6.18 -14.07
N PHE A 44 3.85 -7.27 -14.55
CA PHE A 44 3.08 -8.20 -13.71
C PHE A 44 3.93 -8.78 -12.58
N SER A 45 5.13 -9.26 -12.89
CA SER A 45 6.05 -9.85 -11.89
C SER A 45 6.45 -8.85 -10.82
N VAL A 46 6.77 -7.62 -11.22
CA VAL A 46 7.08 -6.51 -10.29
C VAL A 46 5.86 -6.16 -9.43
N SER A 47 4.67 -6.04 -10.03
CA SER A 47 3.44 -5.73 -9.31
C SER A 47 3.08 -6.81 -8.29
N LEU A 48 3.27 -8.09 -8.66
CA LEU A 48 3.06 -9.22 -7.75
C LEU A 48 4.04 -9.20 -6.57
N ALA A 49 5.32 -8.88 -6.83
CA ALA A 49 6.32 -8.71 -5.78
C ALA A 49 5.96 -7.56 -4.83
N ILE A 50 5.46 -6.44 -5.35
CA ILE A 50 4.97 -5.32 -4.54
C ILE A 50 3.82 -5.76 -3.63
N VAL A 51 2.82 -6.49 -4.15
CA VAL A 51 1.71 -7.01 -3.34
C VAL A 51 2.24 -7.86 -2.19
N ALA A 52 3.14 -8.80 -2.47
CA ALA A 52 3.72 -9.67 -1.46
C ALA A 52 4.48 -8.87 -0.38
N LEU A 53 5.35 -7.94 -0.81
CA LEU A 53 6.08 -7.06 0.11
C LEU A 53 5.16 -6.22 0.99
N MET A 54 4.09 -5.66 0.42
CA MET A 54 3.14 -4.86 1.18
C MET A 54 2.36 -5.68 2.20
N ILE A 55 1.96 -6.91 1.87
CA ILE A 55 1.37 -7.84 2.84
C ILE A 55 2.34 -8.09 3.99
N THR A 56 3.60 -8.44 3.68
CA THR A 56 4.62 -8.71 4.72
C THR A 56 4.88 -7.48 5.60
N ILE A 57 4.93 -6.28 5.01
CA ILE A 57 5.06 -5.02 5.75
C ILE A 57 3.86 -4.83 6.67
N LEU A 58 2.63 -4.93 6.15
CA LEU A 58 1.41 -4.74 6.92
C LEU A 58 1.31 -5.74 8.08
N GLU A 59 1.65 -7.01 7.86
CA GLU A 59 1.70 -8.03 8.91
C GLU A 59 2.70 -7.66 10.02
N LYS A 60 3.90 -7.21 9.65
CA LYS A 60 4.94 -6.78 10.61
C LYS A 60 4.50 -5.59 11.47
N TYR A 61 3.68 -4.70 10.92
CA TYR A 61 3.22 -3.50 11.63
C TYR A 61 1.83 -3.63 12.27
N LYS A 62 1.14 -4.76 12.06
CA LYS A 62 -0.19 -5.03 12.60
C LYS A 62 -0.27 -4.87 14.12
N GLU A 63 0.74 -5.36 14.84
CA GLU A 63 0.76 -5.27 16.32
C GLU A 63 0.89 -3.83 16.82
N LYS A 64 1.67 -3.00 16.11
CA LYS A 64 1.86 -1.58 16.44
C LYS A 64 0.64 -0.72 16.07
N ALA A 65 -0.10 -1.14 15.05
CA ALA A 65 -1.31 -0.45 14.58
C ALA A 65 -2.61 -1.01 15.18
N SER A 66 -2.52 -1.92 16.18
CA SER A 66 -3.65 -2.68 16.74
C SER A 66 -4.79 -1.84 17.31
N ASN A 67 -4.54 -0.58 17.67
CA ASN A 67 -5.57 0.35 18.17
C ASN A 67 -6.25 1.19 17.09
N ASN A 68 -5.87 1.08 15.81
CA ASN A 68 -6.40 1.92 14.74
C ASN A 68 -7.22 1.10 13.72
N ILE A 69 -8.52 0.94 14.01
CA ILE A 69 -9.48 0.25 13.14
C ILE A 69 -9.54 0.87 11.74
N ASN A 70 -9.36 2.19 11.64
CA ASN A 70 -9.37 2.90 10.35
C ASN A 70 -8.15 2.53 9.50
N TRP A 71 -6.98 2.38 10.11
CA TRP A 71 -5.79 1.94 9.40
C TRP A 71 -5.95 0.56 8.75
N ALA A 72 -6.50 -0.40 9.48
CA ALA A 72 -6.70 -1.74 8.96
C ALA A 72 -7.64 -1.71 7.74
N LYS A 73 -8.73 -0.92 7.83
CA LYS A 73 -9.69 -0.75 6.75
C LYS A 73 -9.07 -0.07 5.51
N ASP A 74 -8.34 1.03 5.72
CA ASP A 74 -7.73 1.80 4.63
C ASP A 74 -6.59 1.03 3.97
N SER A 75 -5.76 0.33 4.76
CA SER A 75 -4.65 -0.49 4.23
C SER A 75 -5.16 -1.69 3.44
N VAL A 76 -6.22 -2.35 3.89
CA VAL A 76 -6.86 -3.46 3.14
C VAL A 76 -7.48 -2.94 1.84
N ALA A 77 -8.12 -1.77 1.85
CA ALA A 77 -8.68 -1.18 0.64
C ALA A 77 -7.60 -0.83 -0.40
N ILE A 78 -6.49 -0.23 0.03
CA ILE A 78 -5.35 0.10 -0.83
C ILE A 78 -4.67 -1.19 -1.34
N LEU A 79 -4.49 -2.19 -0.49
CA LEU A 79 -3.91 -3.48 -0.90
C LEU A 79 -4.79 -4.19 -1.93
N LYS A 80 -6.11 -4.11 -1.76
CA LYS A 80 -7.07 -4.64 -2.74
C LYS A 80 -6.92 -3.93 -4.09
N GLU A 81 -6.74 -2.61 -4.12
CA GLU A 81 -6.51 -1.85 -5.36
C GLU A 81 -5.23 -2.32 -6.08
N ILE A 82 -4.11 -2.46 -5.35
CA ILE A 82 -2.84 -2.96 -5.91
C ILE A 82 -3.01 -4.39 -6.46
N SER A 83 -3.74 -5.24 -5.73
CA SER A 83 -4.03 -6.62 -6.15
C SER A 83 -4.90 -6.67 -7.41
N GLU A 84 -5.96 -5.87 -7.47
CA GLU A 84 -6.84 -5.76 -8.65
C GLU A 84 -6.07 -5.29 -9.88
N ASN A 85 -5.17 -4.31 -9.73
CA ASN A 85 -4.29 -3.86 -10.81
C ASN A 85 -3.32 -4.96 -11.27
N THR A 86 -2.79 -5.75 -10.33
CA THR A 86 -1.92 -6.89 -10.65
C THR A 86 -2.67 -7.97 -11.43
N VAL A 87 -3.92 -8.26 -11.04
CA VAL A 87 -4.80 -9.19 -11.76
C VAL A 87 -5.15 -8.65 -13.15
N ALA A 88 -5.34 -7.34 -13.31
CA ALA A 88 -5.57 -6.72 -14.61
C ALA A 88 -4.38 -6.93 -15.56
N LEU A 89 -3.14 -6.77 -15.07
CA LEU A 89 -1.92 -7.08 -15.86
C LEU A 89 -1.88 -8.55 -16.29
N LEU A 90 -2.22 -9.49 -15.41
CA LEU A 90 -2.32 -10.91 -15.76
C LEU A 90 -3.35 -11.16 -16.87
N PHE A 91 -4.50 -10.49 -16.78
CA PHE A 91 -5.54 -10.60 -17.80
C PHE A 91 -5.06 -10.08 -19.16
N ILE A 92 -4.30 -8.98 -19.19
CA ILE A 92 -3.68 -8.46 -20.41
C ILE A 92 -2.73 -9.49 -21.03
N ILE A 93 -1.88 -10.14 -20.23
CA ILE A 93 -0.97 -11.20 -20.69
C ILE A 93 -1.76 -12.35 -21.33
N ILE A 94 -2.82 -12.82 -20.66
CA ILE A 94 -3.67 -13.90 -21.18
C ILE A 94 -4.28 -13.49 -22.53
N VAL A 95 -4.83 -12.28 -22.63
CA VAL A 95 -5.42 -11.77 -23.88
C VAL A 95 -4.38 -11.72 -25.00
N LEU A 96 -3.17 -11.23 -24.73
CA LEU A 96 -2.10 -11.16 -25.72
C LEU A 96 -1.69 -12.54 -26.23
N ILE A 97 -1.60 -13.54 -25.34
CA ILE A 97 -1.30 -14.93 -25.72
C ILE A 97 -2.41 -15.49 -26.61
N VAL A 98 -3.67 -15.32 -26.22
CA VAL A 98 -4.83 -15.77 -27.01
C VAL A 98 -4.82 -15.12 -28.39
N VAL A 99 -4.65 -13.81 -28.47
CA VAL A 99 -4.58 -13.06 -29.73
C VAL A 99 -3.45 -13.55 -30.63
N SER A 100 -2.29 -13.89 -30.06
CA SER A 100 -1.16 -14.44 -30.80
C SER A 100 -1.49 -15.78 -31.46
N VAL A 101 -2.18 -16.68 -30.73
CA VAL A 101 -2.63 -17.98 -31.27
C VAL A 101 -3.59 -17.80 -32.45
N PHE A 102 -4.46 -16.78 -32.40
CA PHE A 102 -5.43 -16.48 -33.46
C PHE A 102 -4.94 -15.47 -34.51
N LYS A 103 -3.64 -15.13 -34.52
CA LYS A 103 -3.05 -14.10 -35.41
C LYS A 103 -3.43 -14.29 -36.88
N SER A 104 -3.40 -15.52 -37.38
CA SER A 104 -3.74 -15.84 -38.77
C SER A 104 -5.18 -15.51 -39.17
N PHE A 105 -6.12 -15.58 -38.21
CA PHE A 105 -7.52 -15.20 -38.44
C PHE A 105 -7.71 -13.68 -38.37
N ILE A 106 -6.95 -13.01 -37.50
CA ILE A 106 -7.01 -11.56 -37.29
C ILE A 106 -6.50 -10.79 -38.51
N THR A 107 -5.46 -11.32 -39.19
CA THR A 107 -4.90 -10.72 -40.41
C THR A 107 -5.83 -10.78 -41.63
N LEU A 108 -6.95 -11.50 -41.56
CA LEU A 108 -7.91 -11.60 -42.67
C LEU A 108 -8.77 -10.33 -42.83
N ILE A 109 -8.84 -9.47 -41.81
CA ILE A 109 -9.64 -8.24 -41.80
C ILE A 109 -8.74 -7.07 -42.23
N ALA A 110 -8.74 -6.74 -43.52
CA ALA A 110 -7.73 -5.91 -44.17
C ALA A 110 -7.83 -4.37 -43.93
N GLN A 111 -8.90 -3.86 -43.31
CA GLN A 111 -9.13 -2.41 -43.23
C GLN A 111 -8.53 -1.74 -41.98
N ILE A 112 -8.29 -2.49 -40.90
CA ILE A 112 -7.70 -1.96 -39.66
C ILE A 112 -6.60 -2.92 -39.23
N ASN A 113 -5.42 -2.41 -38.87
CA ASN A 113 -4.39 -3.23 -38.24
C ASN A 113 -4.80 -3.55 -36.79
N ILE A 114 -5.67 -4.56 -36.65
CA ILE A 114 -6.24 -5.00 -35.37
C ILE A 114 -5.12 -5.43 -34.41
N MET A 115 -4.03 -6.00 -34.92
CA MET A 115 -2.88 -6.38 -34.09
C MET A 115 -2.25 -5.13 -33.44
N ASN A 116 -1.96 -4.09 -34.21
CA ASN A 116 -1.40 -2.84 -33.67
C ASN A 116 -2.35 -2.18 -32.67
N PHE A 117 -3.66 -2.22 -32.93
CA PHE A 117 -4.66 -1.74 -31.98
C PHE A 117 -4.59 -2.48 -30.64
N ILE A 118 -4.59 -3.83 -30.67
CA ILE A 118 -4.53 -4.65 -29.46
C ILE A 118 -3.23 -4.37 -28.69
N LEU A 119 -2.10 -4.30 -29.39
CA LEU A 119 -0.80 -4.02 -28.80
C LEU A 119 -0.76 -2.64 -28.12
N LEU A 120 -1.24 -1.59 -28.78
CA LEU A 120 -1.33 -0.25 -28.21
C LEU A 120 -2.28 -0.19 -27.01
N PHE A 121 -3.44 -0.83 -27.14
CA PHE A 121 -4.45 -0.88 -26.08
C PHE A 121 -3.88 -1.54 -24.82
N SER A 122 -3.21 -2.69 -24.98
CA SER A 122 -2.53 -3.40 -23.90
C SER A 122 -1.46 -2.53 -23.24
N LEU A 123 -0.59 -1.91 -24.04
CA LEU A 123 0.51 -1.07 -23.54
C LEU A 123 0.01 0.13 -22.73
N PHE A 124 -1.03 0.82 -23.19
CA PHE A 124 -1.58 1.96 -22.44
C PHE A 124 -2.32 1.50 -21.19
N LEU A 125 -3.06 0.39 -21.27
CA LEU A 125 -3.78 -0.12 -20.10
C LEU A 125 -2.81 -0.54 -19.00
N SER A 126 -1.71 -1.20 -19.35
CA SER A 126 -0.69 -1.59 -18.38
C SER A 126 0.04 -0.40 -17.78
N LEU A 127 0.34 0.63 -18.58
CA LEU A 127 0.93 1.86 -18.08
C LEU A 127 0.02 2.55 -17.05
N ILE A 128 -1.29 2.58 -17.31
CA ILE A 128 -2.29 3.10 -16.37
C ILE A 128 -2.32 2.24 -15.10
N SER A 129 -2.39 0.92 -15.23
CA SER A 129 -2.41 0.00 -14.07
C SER A 129 -1.19 0.17 -13.17
N ILE A 130 0.00 0.38 -13.74
CA ILE A 130 1.23 0.57 -12.97
C ILE A 130 1.28 1.93 -12.31
N PHE A 131 0.79 2.96 -13.00
CA PHE A 131 0.68 4.29 -12.42
C PHE A 131 -0.25 4.26 -11.20
N ASP A 132 -1.42 3.63 -11.32
CA ASP A 132 -2.36 3.44 -10.22
C ASP A 132 -1.72 2.62 -9.09
N THR A 133 -1.06 1.50 -9.40
CA THR A 133 -0.30 0.71 -8.41
C THR A 133 0.74 1.55 -7.67
N THR A 134 1.48 2.41 -8.38
CA THR A 134 2.50 3.28 -7.78
C THR A 134 1.88 4.29 -6.82
N ILE A 135 0.75 4.90 -7.20
CA ILE A 135 0.01 5.82 -6.32
C ILE A 135 -0.50 5.09 -5.09
N SER A 136 -1.08 3.90 -5.24
CA SER A 136 -1.60 3.10 -4.13
C SER A 136 -0.49 2.67 -3.17
N VAL A 137 0.66 2.24 -3.69
CA VAL A 137 1.87 1.99 -2.90
C VAL A 137 2.30 3.22 -2.13
N HIS A 138 2.37 4.38 -2.78
CA HIS A 138 2.75 5.63 -2.13
C HIS A 138 1.79 5.99 -0.99
N LYS A 139 0.47 5.88 -1.21
CA LYS A 139 -0.56 6.09 -0.18
C LYS A 139 -0.39 5.13 0.99
N LEU A 140 -0.12 3.84 0.71
CA LEU A 140 0.07 2.84 1.75
C LEU A 140 1.29 3.16 2.62
N VAL A 141 2.40 3.54 1.99
CA VAL A 141 3.63 3.95 2.69
C VAL A 141 3.40 5.21 3.50
N ALA A 142 2.68 6.20 2.97
CA ALA A 142 2.32 7.42 3.71
C ALA A 142 1.46 7.10 4.94
N ASN A 143 0.41 6.29 4.79
CA ASN A 143 -0.43 5.87 5.91
C ASN A 143 0.36 5.10 6.98
N LEU A 144 1.30 4.25 6.55
CA LEU A 144 2.17 3.50 7.46
C LEU A 144 3.15 4.42 8.19
N ARG A 145 3.74 5.39 7.47
CA ARG A 145 4.59 6.43 8.04
C ARG A 145 3.82 7.21 9.09
N ASP A 146 2.63 7.68 8.77
CA ASP A 146 1.82 8.45 9.69
C ASP A 146 1.59 7.67 10.99
N ILE A 147 1.35 6.37 10.96
CA ILE A 147 1.20 5.57 12.19
C ILE A 147 2.50 5.38 12.96
N LEU A 148 3.63 5.24 12.26
CA LEU A 148 4.94 5.13 12.90
C LEU A 148 5.37 6.44 13.58
N PHE A 149 4.88 7.58 13.09
CA PHE A 149 5.24 8.91 13.58
C PHE A 149 4.12 9.64 14.33
N THR A 150 2.89 9.14 14.30
CA THR A 150 1.80 9.59 15.19
C THR A 150 2.20 9.13 16.59
N LYS A 151 2.79 10.07 17.32
CA LYS A 151 3.15 10.03 18.74
C LYS A 151 2.36 8.98 19.51
N ASP A 152 3.06 8.08 20.20
CA ASP A 152 3.33 8.20 21.65
C ASP A 152 2.40 9.16 22.45
N GLU A 153 1.10 9.24 22.18
CA GLU A 153 0.15 9.98 23.02
C GLU A 153 -0.05 9.28 24.38
N ASN A 154 0.46 8.04 24.51
CA ASN A 154 0.64 7.34 25.76
C ASN A 154 2.08 7.40 26.32
N LYS A 155 2.94 8.30 25.84
CA LYS A 155 4.06 8.72 26.69
C LYS A 155 3.41 9.44 27.86
N LEU A 156 3.44 8.83 29.04
CA LEU A 156 3.33 9.57 30.28
C LEU A 156 4.21 10.82 30.11
N ASN A 157 3.60 12.01 30.13
CA ASN A 157 4.31 13.28 30.13
C ASN A 157 4.94 13.42 31.52
N LEU A 158 5.93 12.57 31.79
CA LEU A 158 6.74 12.60 32.98
C LEU A 158 7.57 13.88 32.89
N SER A 159 7.48 14.70 33.94
CA SER A 159 8.43 15.77 34.18
C SER A 159 9.87 15.22 34.19
N GLN A 160 10.85 16.09 33.95
CA GLN A 160 12.27 15.67 33.97
C GLN A 160 12.65 14.95 35.28
N ASN A 161 12.04 15.33 36.39
CA ASN A 161 12.26 14.70 37.70
C ASN A 161 11.68 13.29 37.76
N GLU A 162 10.51 13.05 37.18
CA GLU A 162 9.90 11.72 37.13
C GLU A 162 10.66 10.77 36.19
N ILE A 163 11.21 11.29 35.09
CA ILE A 163 12.10 10.52 34.21
C ILE A 163 13.36 10.08 34.97
N GLN A 164 14.00 11.02 35.68
CA GLN A 164 15.18 10.71 36.51
C GLN A 164 14.85 9.71 37.63
N LEU A 165 13.66 9.78 38.22
CA LEU A 165 13.21 8.86 39.25
C LEU A 165 13.03 7.43 38.69
N VAL A 166 12.39 7.31 37.52
CA VAL A 166 12.19 6.01 36.84
C VAL A 166 13.52 5.41 36.42
N ASP A 167 14.45 6.22 35.90
CA ASP A 167 15.77 5.74 35.53
C ASP A 167 16.59 5.35 36.76
N ALA A 168 16.56 6.12 37.85
CA ALA A 168 17.20 5.75 39.12
C ALA A 168 16.64 4.43 39.67
N TYR A 169 15.32 4.24 39.63
CA TYR A 169 14.67 3.00 40.06
C TYR A 169 15.14 1.77 39.26
N ARG A 170 15.43 1.91 37.96
CA ARG A 170 15.92 0.80 37.13
C ARG A 170 17.29 0.28 37.59
N PHE A 171 18.15 1.17 38.10
CA PHE A 171 19.50 0.83 38.59
C PHE A 171 19.53 0.25 40.00
N LEU A 172 18.40 0.26 40.73
CA LEU A 172 18.32 -0.35 42.05
C LEU A 172 18.32 -1.88 41.96
N ASP A 173 18.96 -2.52 42.93
CA ASP A 173 18.79 -3.96 43.15
C ASP A 173 17.40 -4.28 43.74
N GLU A 174 17.08 -5.56 43.81
CA GLU A 174 15.75 -6.04 44.18
C GLU A 174 15.37 -5.76 45.65
N SER A 175 16.36 -5.60 46.54
CA SER A 175 16.12 -5.23 47.94
C SER A 175 15.72 -3.76 48.04
N HIS A 176 16.47 -2.88 47.37
CA HIS A 176 16.20 -1.44 47.39
C HIS A 176 14.95 -1.05 46.59
N LYS A 177 14.60 -1.83 45.54
CA LYS A 177 13.32 -1.67 44.83
C LYS A 177 12.12 -1.88 45.74
N LYS A 178 12.14 -2.94 46.56
CA LYS A 178 11.06 -3.24 47.52
C LYS A 178 10.92 -2.16 48.58
N GLU A 179 12.04 -1.62 49.06
CA GLU A 179 12.05 -0.51 50.03
C GLU A 179 11.47 0.77 49.41
N PHE A 180 11.88 1.10 48.19
CA PHE A 180 11.35 2.24 47.44
C PHE A 180 9.83 2.13 47.21
N GLU A 181 9.33 0.96 46.84
CA GLU A 181 7.89 0.69 46.69
C GLU A 181 7.13 0.82 48.01
N ALA A 182 7.71 0.36 49.12
CA ALA A 182 7.13 0.52 50.45
C ALA A 182 7.02 2.01 50.83
N LEU A 183 8.07 2.80 50.57
CA LEU A 183 8.06 4.25 50.80
C LEU A 183 6.99 4.96 49.97
N ILE A 184 6.85 4.64 48.68
CA ILE A 184 5.78 5.20 47.84
C ILE A 184 4.40 4.87 48.41
N LYS A 185 4.17 3.63 48.82
CA LYS A 185 2.89 3.22 49.46
C LYS A 185 2.62 4.00 50.75
N THR A 186 3.63 4.15 51.61
CA THR A 186 3.50 4.91 52.87
C THR A 186 3.19 6.39 52.61
N ILE A 187 3.87 7.02 51.65
CA ILE A 187 3.63 8.42 51.28
C ILE A 187 2.22 8.59 50.72
N THR A 188 1.79 7.66 49.85
CA THR A 188 0.46 7.71 49.23
C THR A 188 -0.65 7.59 50.28
N LEU A 189 -0.51 6.63 51.22
CA LEU A 189 -1.44 6.46 52.33
C LEU A 189 -1.49 7.70 53.23
N LYS A 190 -0.34 8.29 53.54
CA LYS A 190 -0.28 9.51 54.35
C LYS A 190 -0.98 10.69 53.66
N GLN A 191 -0.74 10.88 52.37
CA GLN A 191 -1.42 11.93 51.59
C GLN A 191 -2.94 11.73 51.54
N GLN A 192 -3.40 10.49 51.41
CA GLN A 192 -4.84 10.18 51.45
C GLN A 192 -5.45 10.52 52.81
N LEU A 193 -4.80 10.13 53.91
CA LEU A 193 -5.24 10.44 55.27
C LEU A 193 -5.26 11.95 55.55
N ASP A 194 -4.22 12.67 55.15
CA ASP A 194 -4.13 14.13 55.31
C ASP A 194 -5.20 14.86 54.48
N THR A 195 -5.55 14.32 53.31
CA THR A 195 -6.63 14.85 52.45
C THR A 195 -8.02 14.59 53.05
N GLU A 196 -8.22 13.46 53.71
CA GLU A 196 -9.48 13.15 54.40
C GLU A 196 -9.65 13.96 55.69
N GLN A 197 -8.57 14.22 56.44
CA GLN A 197 -8.62 15.08 57.63
C GLN A 197 -8.94 16.55 57.28
N ASN A 198 -8.34 17.08 56.20
CA ASN A 198 -8.64 18.44 55.73
C ASN A 198 -10.04 18.62 55.12
N LYS A 199 -10.77 17.54 54.81
CA LYS A 199 -12.17 17.62 54.37
C LYS A 199 -13.18 17.64 55.52
N ASN A 200 -12.75 17.28 56.73
CA ASN A 200 -13.59 17.15 57.93
C ASN A 200 -13.37 18.30 58.94
N THR A 201 -12.74 19.39 58.51
CA THR A 201 -12.63 20.67 59.24
C THR A 201 -13.24 21.78 58.40
#